data_AF-A0A5N5T1G8-F1
#
_entry.id   AF-A0A5N5T1G8-F1
#
_cell.length_a   1.000
_cell.length_b   1.000
_cell.length_c   1.000
_cell.angle_alpha   90.00
_cell.angle_beta   90.00
_cell.angle_gamma   90.00
#
_symmetry.space_group_name_H-M   'P 1'
#
loop_
_entity.id
_entity.type
_entity.pdbx_description
1 polymer ?
#
loop_
_entity_poly.entity_id
_entity_poly.type
_entity_poly.pdbx_seq_one_letter_code
_entity_poly.pdbx_strand_id
1 'polypeptide(L)'
;FQNQLVNRSLQFRAVQRRLLTKFKDKTPSPLTNFDNLLDGTYKQIIQLTEAIDHNMQGMEEDACQLSCVLNLLIELLCIQAGLEAPQKELILATLPPVIYHDMDQGWEEVADNSLTFILRTILAKGNRDTGVFSQTLTMPSDTNKLKKHISVFIDRVMKGGFTSHSEFKNKLQDSK
;
A
#
# COMPACT_ATOMS: atom_id res chain seq x y z
N PHE A 1 -13.52 -6.09 4.31
CA PHE A 1 -14.88 -5.83 3.77
C PHE A 1 -15.09 -6.33 2.33
N GLN A 2 -14.12 -6.18 1.42
CA GLN A 2 -14.25 -6.59 0.01
C GLN A 2 -14.70 -8.05 -0.20
N ASN A 3 -14.07 -9.02 0.46
CA ASN A 3 -14.49 -10.44 0.37
C ASN A 3 -15.93 -10.66 0.86
N GLN A 4 -16.37 -9.91 1.87
CA GLN A 4 -17.75 -9.99 2.36
C GLN A 4 -18.72 -9.38 1.34
N LEU A 5 -18.37 -8.25 0.72
CA LEU A 5 -19.15 -7.64 -0.36
C LEU A 5 -19.30 -8.59 -1.55
N VAL A 6 -18.21 -9.22 -2.00
CA VAL A 6 -18.24 -10.24 -3.07
C VAL A 6 -19.20 -11.36 -2.71
N ASN A 7 -19.09 -11.92 -1.50
CA ASN A 7 -19.97 -12.98 -1.04
C ASN A 7 -21.45 -12.55 -1.00
N ARG A 8 -21.75 -11.33 -0.53
CA ARG A 8 -23.13 -10.81 -0.49
C ARG A 8 -23.68 -10.52 -1.87
N SER A 9 -22.88 -9.98 -2.78
CA SER A 9 -23.25 -9.77 -4.19
C SER A 9 -23.53 -11.09 -4.91
N LEU A 10 -22.76 -12.14 -4.65
CA LEU A 10 -23.02 -13.49 -5.18
C LEU A 10 -24.34 -14.07 -4.65
N GLN A 11 -24.61 -13.91 -3.36
CA GLN A 11 -25.88 -14.33 -2.75
C GLN A 11 -27.08 -13.57 -3.33
N PHE A 12 -26.98 -12.24 -3.43
CA PHE A 12 -28.02 -11.39 -4.03
C PHE A 12 -28.33 -11.84 -5.46
N ARG A 13 -27.31 -12.05 -6.29
CA ARG A 13 -27.47 -12.56 -7.66
C ARG A 13 -28.10 -13.95 -7.71
N ALA A 14 -27.78 -14.83 -6.74
CA ALA A 14 -28.40 -16.15 -6.66
C ALA A 14 -29.89 -16.07 -6.33
N VAL A 15 -30.29 -15.17 -5.43
CA VAL A 15 -31.70 -14.92 -5.08
C VAL A 15 -32.47 -14.35 -6.27
N GLN A 16 -31.91 -13.35 -6.96
CA GLN A 16 -32.51 -12.78 -8.18
C GLN A 16 -32.76 -13.84 -9.26
N ARG A 17 -31.77 -14.72 -9.52
CA ARG A 17 -31.94 -15.82 -10.50
C ARG A 17 -33.07 -16.77 -10.10
N ARG A 18 -33.18 -17.12 -8.82
CA ARG A 18 -34.26 -18.00 -8.31
C ARG A 18 -35.63 -17.33 -8.43
N LEU A 19 -35.73 -16.04 -8.13
CA LEU A 19 -36.95 -15.24 -8.30
C LEU A 19 -37.40 -15.21 -9.76
N LEU A 20 -36.49 -14.92 -10.70
CA LEU A 20 -36.79 -14.91 -12.14
C LEU A 20 -37.30 -16.26 -12.65
N THR A 21 -36.69 -17.37 -12.21
CA THR A 21 -37.16 -18.71 -12.58
C THR A 21 -38.57 -18.97 -12.04
N LYS A 22 -38.88 -18.55 -10.81
CA LYS A 22 -40.21 -18.71 -10.22
C LYS A 22 -41.26 -17.82 -10.87
N PHE A 23 -40.91 -16.60 -11.26
CA PHE A 23 -41.82 -15.72 -12.01
C PHE A 23 -42.17 -16.26 -13.40
N LYS A 24 -41.27 -17.06 -14.01
CA LYS A 24 -41.52 -17.72 -15.29
C LYS A 24 -42.39 -18.99 -15.15
N ASP A 25 -42.47 -19.56 -13.95
CA ASP A 25 -43.27 -20.74 -13.66
C ASP A 25 -44.77 -20.36 -13.62
N LYS A 26 -45.61 -21.17 -14.25
CA LYS A 26 -47.06 -20.92 -14.33
C LYS A 26 -47.81 -21.35 -13.06
N THR A 27 -47.12 -22.01 -12.13
CA THR A 27 -47.71 -22.51 -10.89
C THR A 27 -47.52 -21.50 -9.74
N PRO A 28 -48.59 -21.10 -9.03
CA PRO A 28 -48.47 -20.13 -7.95
C PRO A 28 -47.74 -20.75 -6.75
N SER A 29 -46.49 -20.33 -6.54
CA SER A 29 -45.69 -20.67 -5.35
C SER A 29 -45.48 -19.41 -4.49
N PRO A 30 -45.46 -19.52 -3.14
CA PRO A 30 -45.21 -18.37 -2.27
C PRO A 30 -43.82 -17.75 -2.52
N LEU A 31 -43.76 -16.44 -2.79
CA LEU A 31 -42.52 -15.69 -3.07
C LEU A 31 -42.00 -14.91 -1.86
N THR A 32 -42.81 -14.74 -0.81
CA THR A 32 -42.54 -13.87 0.34
C THR A 32 -41.19 -14.09 1.01
N ASN A 33 -40.74 -15.36 1.12
CA ASN A 33 -39.44 -15.68 1.73
C ASN A 33 -38.25 -15.23 0.86
N PHE A 34 -38.41 -15.23 -0.47
CA PHE A 34 -37.38 -14.75 -1.38
C PHE A 34 -37.35 -13.23 -1.45
N ASP A 35 -38.50 -12.57 -1.35
CA ASP A 35 -38.58 -11.10 -1.32
C ASP A 35 -37.91 -10.54 -0.05
N ASN A 36 -38.21 -11.13 1.11
CA ASN A 36 -37.56 -10.78 2.38
C ASN A 36 -36.03 -11.03 2.34
N LEU A 37 -35.59 -12.14 1.73
CA LEU A 37 -34.17 -12.45 1.59
C LEU A 37 -33.47 -11.51 0.61
N LEU A 38 -34.15 -11.11 -0.47
CA LEU A 38 -33.65 -10.14 -1.44
C LEU A 38 -33.47 -8.77 -0.79
N ASP A 39 -34.47 -8.27 -0.06
CA ASP A 39 -34.41 -7.01 0.68
C ASP A 39 -33.30 -7.03 1.75
N GLY A 40 -33.20 -8.13 2.51
CA GLY A 40 -32.14 -8.31 3.51
C GLY A 40 -30.74 -8.32 2.90
N THR A 41 -30.52 -9.04 1.80
CA THR A 41 -29.21 -9.08 1.13
C THR A 41 -28.87 -7.76 0.45
N TYR A 42 -29.85 -7.04 -0.10
CA TYR A 42 -29.68 -5.69 -0.63
C TYR A 42 -29.23 -4.71 0.45
N LYS A 43 -29.93 -4.65 1.60
CA LYS A 43 -29.56 -3.80 2.74
C LYS A 43 -28.16 -4.09 3.25
N GLN A 44 -27.77 -5.37 3.31
CA GLN A 44 -26.42 -5.76 3.70
C GLN A 44 -25.35 -5.30 2.70
N ILE A 45 -25.64 -5.32 1.39
CA ILE A 45 -24.72 -4.79 0.37
C ILE A 45 -24.55 -3.28 0.57
N ILE A 46 -25.64 -2.54 0.75
CA ILE A 46 -25.59 -1.09 0.97
C ILE A 46 -24.74 -0.75 2.22
N GLN A 47 -25.02 -1.41 3.34
CA GLN A 47 -24.24 -1.21 4.58
C GLN A 47 -22.76 -1.54 4.41
N LEU A 48 -22.43 -2.60 3.66
CA LEU A 48 -21.04 -2.96 3.39
C LEU A 48 -20.35 -1.94 2.47
N THR A 49 -21.05 -1.40 1.48
CA THR A 49 -20.53 -0.35 0.60
C THR A 49 -20.29 0.93 1.38
N GLU A 50 -21.25 1.38 2.20
CA GLU A 50 -21.08 2.55 3.08
C GLU A 50 -19.89 2.39 4.03
N ALA A 51 -19.71 1.20 4.61
CA ALA A 51 -18.56 0.90 5.46
C ALA A 51 -17.23 0.90 4.68
N ILE A 52 -17.21 0.43 3.43
CA ILE A 52 -16.03 0.50 2.57
C ILE A 52 -15.70 1.96 2.25
N ASP A 53 -16.69 2.75 1.84
CA ASP A 53 -16.50 4.17 1.49
C ASP A 53 -15.96 4.97 2.69
N HIS A 54 -16.51 4.73 3.88
CA HIS A 54 -16.00 5.37 5.10
C HIS A 54 -14.55 4.97 5.42
N ASN A 55 -14.20 3.69 5.27
CA ASN A 55 -12.82 3.24 5.46
C ASN A 55 -11.87 3.83 4.41
N MET A 56 -12.33 3.98 3.16
CA MET A 56 -11.54 4.60 2.10
C MET A 56 -11.26 6.08 2.40
N GLN A 57 -12.27 6.82 2.90
CA GLN A 57 -12.09 8.20 3.35
C GLN A 57 -11.09 8.30 4.50
N GLY A 58 -11.21 7.45 5.53
CA GLY A 58 -10.25 7.42 6.63
C GLY A 58 -8.83 7.10 6.16
N MET A 59 -8.69 6.20 5.18
CA MET A 59 -7.41 5.83 4.60
C MET A 59 -6.77 7.01 3.83
N GLU A 60 -7.56 7.80 3.10
CA GLU A 60 -7.08 9.03 2.44
C GLU A 60 -6.63 10.09 3.45
N GLU A 61 -7.36 10.25 4.56
CA GLU A 61 -6.98 11.15 5.65
C GLU A 61 -5.65 10.73 6.29
N ASP A 62 -5.50 9.44 6.62
CA ASP A 62 -4.28 8.87 7.18
C ASP A 62 -3.09 8.99 6.21
N ALA A 63 -3.33 8.78 4.91
CA ALA A 63 -2.32 8.98 3.87
C ALA A 63 -1.85 10.43 3.78
N CYS A 64 -2.77 11.39 3.86
CA CYS A 64 -2.42 12.81 3.88
C CYS A 64 -1.55 13.13 5.11
N GLN A 65 -1.95 12.65 6.29
CA GLN A 65 -1.17 12.83 7.53
C GLN A 65 0.23 12.24 7.41
N LEU A 66 0.34 10.99 6.93
CA LEU A 66 1.62 10.32 6.72
C LEU A 66 2.49 11.08 5.70
N SER A 67 1.88 11.57 4.61
CA SER A 67 2.56 12.40 3.61
C SER A 67 3.20 13.64 4.24
N CYS A 68 2.44 14.38 5.07
CA CYS A 68 2.95 15.55 5.76
C CYS A 68 4.11 15.21 6.70
N VAL A 69 3.99 14.12 7.47
CA VAL A 69 5.04 13.66 8.39
C VAL A 69 6.29 13.25 7.63
N LEU A 70 6.17 12.54 6.51
CA LEU A 70 7.30 12.13 5.70
C LEU A 70 8.00 13.33 5.06
N ASN A 71 7.26 14.29 4.52
CA ASN A 71 7.84 15.53 3.99
C ASN A 71 8.65 16.25 5.07
N LEU A 72 8.06 16.45 6.26
CA LEU A 72 8.77 17.09 7.37
C LEU A 72 10.02 16.30 7.78
N LEU A 73 9.91 14.98 7.90
CA LEU A 73 11.01 14.09 8.26
C LEU A 73 12.17 14.20 7.25
N ILE A 74 11.85 14.19 5.95
CA ILE A 74 12.84 14.29 4.88
C ILE A 74 13.52 15.65 4.89
N GLU A 75 12.78 16.76 5.09
CA GLU A 75 13.39 18.09 5.20
C GLU A 75 14.32 18.21 6.41
N LEU A 76 13.90 17.72 7.58
CA LEU A 76 14.73 17.70 8.78
C LEU A 76 16.00 16.86 8.57
N LEU A 77 15.88 15.70 7.91
CA LEU A 77 17.01 14.84 7.58
C LEU A 77 18.00 15.54 6.63
N CYS A 78 17.49 16.24 5.61
CA CYS A 78 18.33 16.98 4.66
C CYS A 78 19.10 18.10 5.36
N ILE A 79 18.45 18.86 6.24
CA ILE A 79 19.08 19.94 7.00
C ILE A 79 20.15 19.37 7.93
N GLN A 80 19.83 18.31 8.68
CA GLN A 80 20.73 17.83 9.74
C GLN A 80 21.91 17.02 9.19
N ALA A 81 21.75 16.31 8.08
CA ALA A 81 22.83 15.60 7.40
C ALA A 81 23.56 16.44 6.35
N GLY A 82 23.14 17.69 6.11
CA GLY A 82 23.76 18.60 5.14
C GLY A 82 23.66 18.09 3.70
N LEU A 83 22.50 17.58 3.29
CA LEU A 83 22.31 16.93 2.00
C LEU A 83 22.01 17.93 0.87
N GLU A 84 22.54 17.63 -0.32
CA GLU A 84 22.31 18.39 -1.55
C GLU A 84 21.11 17.85 -2.35
N ALA A 85 20.64 18.64 -3.34
CA ALA A 85 19.52 18.29 -4.22
C ALA A 85 19.52 16.85 -4.77
N PRO A 86 20.62 16.31 -5.35
CA PRO A 86 20.61 14.94 -5.88
C PRO A 86 20.43 13.86 -4.80
N GLN A 87 20.92 14.11 -3.58
CA GLN A 87 20.74 13.18 -2.45
C GLN A 87 19.29 13.24 -1.95
N LYS A 88 18.70 14.43 -1.93
CA LYS A 88 17.28 14.63 -1.59
C LYS A 88 16.36 13.92 -2.58
N GLU A 89 16.62 14.01 -3.88
CA GLU A 89 15.85 13.30 -4.92
C GLU A 89 15.90 11.77 -4.70
N LEU A 90 17.06 11.24 -4.36
CA LEU A 90 17.19 9.82 -4.02
C LEU A 90 16.37 9.44 -2.79
N ILE A 91 16.40 10.25 -1.73
CA ILE A 91 15.58 10.01 -0.53
C ILE A 91 14.10 10.02 -0.88
N LEU A 92 13.65 10.96 -1.69
CA LEU A 92 12.26 11.03 -2.16
C LEU A 92 11.87 9.83 -3.02
N ALA A 93 12.79 9.28 -3.81
CA ALA A 93 12.56 8.03 -4.54
C ALA A 93 12.56 6.79 -3.62
N THR A 94 13.29 6.85 -2.50
CA THR A 94 13.37 5.75 -1.52
C THR A 94 12.13 5.66 -0.66
N LEU A 95 11.71 6.80 -0.15
CA LEU A 95 10.63 6.96 0.81
C LEU A 95 9.70 8.06 0.29
N PRO A 96 8.90 7.75 -0.73
CA PRO A 96 8.06 8.75 -1.39
C PRO A 96 7.01 9.27 -0.41
N PRO A 97 6.86 10.59 -0.25
CA PRO A 97 5.82 11.15 0.60
C PRO A 97 4.42 11.07 -0.04
N VAL A 98 4.33 10.67 -1.31
CA VAL A 98 3.04 10.43 -1.97
C VAL A 98 2.56 9.03 -1.58
N ILE A 99 1.57 8.99 -0.70
CA ILE A 99 0.94 7.74 -0.25
C ILE A 99 -0.19 7.42 -1.23
N TYR A 100 -0.12 6.25 -1.86
CA TYR A 100 -1.15 5.75 -2.74
C TYR A 100 -1.68 4.42 -2.21
N HIS A 101 -2.93 4.15 -2.54
CA HIS A 101 -3.61 2.92 -2.17
C HIS A 101 -4.08 2.25 -3.44
N ASP A 102 -3.39 1.19 -3.84
CA ASP A 102 -3.86 0.30 -4.89
C ASP A 102 -4.33 -1.02 -4.25
N MET A 103 -5.24 -1.71 -4.94
CA MET A 103 -5.83 -2.96 -4.48
C MET A 103 -4.86 -4.13 -4.52
N ASP A 104 -3.86 -4.06 -5.41
CA ASP A 104 -2.86 -5.10 -5.60
C ASP A 104 -1.52 -4.77 -4.93
N GLN A 105 -1.15 -3.49 -4.83
CA GLN A 105 0.13 -3.07 -4.24
C GLN A 105 0.08 -1.71 -3.53
N GLY A 106 0.32 -1.71 -2.22
CA GLY A 106 0.35 -0.49 -1.41
C GLY A 106 1.67 0.28 -1.44
N TRP A 107 1.68 1.38 -0.69
CA TRP A 107 2.85 2.22 -0.46
C TRP A 107 3.89 1.50 0.40
N GLU A 108 3.46 0.74 1.40
CA GLU A 108 4.31 0.05 2.36
C GLU A 108 5.25 -0.96 1.68
N GLU A 109 4.76 -1.73 0.72
CA GLU A 109 5.54 -2.71 -0.03
C GLU A 109 6.62 -2.03 -0.87
N VAL A 110 6.26 -0.95 -1.57
CA VAL A 110 7.19 -0.20 -2.42
C VAL A 110 8.23 0.52 -1.58
N ALA A 111 7.82 1.17 -0.49
CA ALA A 111 8.74 1.83 0.44
C ALA A 111 9.70 0.83 1.08
N ASP A 112 9.21 -0.33 1.55
CA ASP A 112 10.07 -1.38 2.14
C ASP A 112 11.07 -1.94 1.12
N ASN A 113 10.63 -2.17 -0.11
CA ASN A 113 11.50 -2.66 -1.18
C ASN A 113 12.58 -1.63 -1.57
N SER A 114 12.18 -0.37 -1.74
CA SER A 114 13.10 0.73 -2.06
C SER A 114 14.12 0.97 -0.93
N LEU A 115 13.67 0.95 0.33
CA LEU A 115 14.55 1.00 1.51
C LEU A 115 15.52 -0.17 1.54
N THR A 116 15.02 -1.39 1.29
CA THR A 116 15.85 -2.60 1.28
C THR A 116 16.92 -2.51 0.20
N PHE A 117 16.55 -2.06 -1.00
CA PHE A 117 17.50 -1.85 -2.09
C PHE A 117 18.60 -0.87 -1.67
N ILE A 118 18.25 0.33 -1.21
CA ILE A 118 19.23 1.37 -0.86
C ILE A 118 20.10 0.99 0.33
N LEU A 119 19.54 0.29 1.32
CA LEU A 119 20.31 -0.23 2.46
C LEU A 119 21.33 -1.31 2.08
N ARG A 120 21.12 -2.04 0.99
CA ARG A 120 22.02 -3.12 0.52
C ARG A 120 22.96 -2.70 -0.60
N THR A 121 22.63 -1.64 -1.34
CA THR A 121 23.46 -1.15 -2.45
C THR A 121 24.24 0.10 -2.07
N ILE A 122 23.53 1.20 -1.79
CA ILE A 122 24.13 2.53 -1.59
C ILE A 122 24.70 2.68 -0.17
N LEU A 123 23.95 2.22 0.83
CA LEU A 123 24.25 2.38 2.26
C LEU A 123 24.79 1.09 2.91
N ALA A 124 25.25 0.12 2.13
CA ALA A 124 25.73 -1.16 2.64
C ALA A 124 26.92 -1.00 3.60
N LYS A 125 26.91 -1.73 4.73
CA LYS A 125 28.09 -1.89 5.58
C LYS A 125 28.89 -3.11 5.10
N GLY A 126 29.83 -2.92 4.18
CA GLY A 126 30.70 -3.99 3.66
C GLY A 126 30.52 -4.27 2.17
N ASN A 127 30.61 -5.55 1.75
CA ASN A 127 30.41 -5.92 0.34
C ASN A 127 29.00 -5.56 -0.12
N ARG A 128 28.91 -4.82 -1.23
CA ARG A 128 27.64 -4.53 -1.88
C ARG A 128 27.08 -5.84 -2.41
N ASP A 129 25.84 -6.11 -2.04
CA ASP A 129 25.14 -7.27 -2.53
C ASP A 129 24.46 -6.86 -3.84
N THR A 130 25.10 -7.20 -4.97
CA THR A 130 24.63 -6.88 -6.33
C THR A 130 23.71 -7.97 -6.90
N GLY A 131 23.35 -8.98 -6.11
CA GLY A 131 22.40 -10.00 -6.52
C GLY A 131 21.04 -9.40 -6.87
N VAL A 132 20.46 -9.81 -8.00
CA VAL A 132 19.10 -9.42 -8.41
C VAL A 132 18.13 -9.86 -7.32
N PHE A 133 17.59 -8.88 -6.60
CA PHE A 133 16.65 -9.12 -5.53
C PHE A 133 15.23 -8.99 -6.04
N SER A 134 14.63 -10.13 -6.37
CA SER A 134 13.20 -10.21 -6.67
C SER A 134 12.46 -10.59 -5.40
N GLN A 135 12.02 -9.58 -4.62
CA GLN A 135 11.01 -9.81 -3.59
C GLN A 135 9.62 -9.70 -4.21
N THR A 136 8.78 -10.70 -3.95
CA THR A 136 7.35 -10.59 -4.23
C THR A 136 6.76 -9.53 -3.31
N LEU A 137 6.25 -8.46 -3.90
CA LEU A 137 5.61 -7.35 -3.20
C LEU A 137 4.26 -7.86 -2.71
N THR A 138 4.16 -8.06 -1.39
CA THR A 138 2.96 -8.59 -0.74
C THR A 138 2.66 -7.76 0.49
N MET A 139 1.37 -7.55 0.76
CA MET A 139 0.91 -6.75 1.88
C MET A 139 1.46 -7.31 3.20
N PRO A 140 2.24 -6.52 3.97
CA PRO A 140 2.79 -6.95 5.24
C PRO A 140 1.69 -7.20 6.27
N SER A 141 1.86 -8.21 7.14
CA SER A 141 0.95 -8.42 8.27
C SER A 141 1.08 -7.37 9.38
N ASP A 142 2.20 -6.66 9.42
CA ASP A 142 2.46 -5.55 10.34
C ASP A 142 3.46 -4.53 9.77
N THR A 143 3.58 -3.39 10.44
CA THR A 143 4.52 -2.32 10.05
C THR A 143 5.87 -2.38 10.76
N ASN A 144 6.16 -3.45 11.52
CA ASN A 144 7.36 -3.52 12.36
C ASN A 144 8.65 -3.57 11.52
N LYS A 145 8.62 -4.31 10.40
CA LYS A 145 9.76 -4.42 9.48
C LYS A 145 10.05 -3.08 8.82
N LEU A 146 9.03 -2.43 8.26
CA LEU A 146 9.15 -1.13 7.60
C LEU A 146 9.70 -0.06 8.57
N LYS A 147 9.16 0.02 9.80
CA LYS A 147 9.66 0.93 10.84
C LYS A 147 11.14 0.69 11.14
N LYS A 148 11.58 -0.56 11.26
CA LYS A 148 13.01 -0.88 11.46
C LYS A 148 13.86 -0.42 10.27
N HIS A 149 13.41 -0.66 9.04
CA HIS A 149 14.13 -0.22 7.85
C HIS A 149 14.23 1.31 7.76
N ILE A 150 13.15 2.05 8.04
CA ILE A 150 13.15 3.51 8.11
C ILE A 150 14.16 4.00 9.17
N SER A 151 14.14 3.43 10.39
CA SER A 151 15.08 3.81 11.45
C SER A 151 16.53 3.55 11.08
N VAL A 152 16.84 2.40 10.49
CA VAL A 152 18.20 2.06 10.04
C VAL A 152 18.65 2.97 8.89
N PHE A 153 17.74 3.29 7.96
CA PHE A 153 18.00 4.21 6.88
C PHE A 153 18.38 5.59 7.43
N ILE A 154 17.55 6.19 8.28
CA ILE A 154 17.81 7.49 8.91
C ILE A 154 19.16 7.47 9.66
N ASP A 155 19.42 6.44 10.48
CA ASP A 155 20.69 6.32 11.23
C ASP A 155 21.92 6.29 10.29
N ARG A 156 21.84 5.57 9.17
CA ARG A 156 22.93 5.50 8.19
C ARG A 156 23.12 6.82 7.44
N VAL A 157 22.04 7.49 7.07
CA VAL A 157 22.09 8.81 6.42
C VAL A 157 22.74 9.83 7.35
N MET A 158 22.30 9.87 8.61
CA MET A 158 22.84 10.76 9.64
C MET A 158 24.33 10.54 9.95
N LYS A 159 24.83 9.32 9.74
CA LYS A 159 26.25 8.96 9.88
C LYS A 159 27.10 9.26 8.64
N GLY A 160 26.56 9.99 7.67
CA GLY A 160 27.26 10.34 6.43
C GLY A 160 27.22 9.22 5.38
N GLY A 161 26.21 8.35 5.39
CA GLY A 161 26.10 7.25 4.42
C GLY A 161 26.04 7.70 2.95
N PHE A 162 25.73 8.97 2.69
CA PHE A 162 25.73 9.58 1.35
C PHE A 162 27.00 10.39 1.04
N THR A 163 28.17 10.09 1.61
CA THR A 163 29.40 10.83 1.32
C THR A 163 29.91 10.62 -0.11
N SER A 164 30.10 11.75 -0.81
CA SER A 164 30.65 12.02 -2.16
C SER A 164 29.78 11.74 -3.39
N HIS A 165 29.47 12.83 -4.12
CA HIS A 165 28.87 12.86 -5.46
C HIS A 165 29.68 12.05 -6.50
N SER A 166 31.00 11.88 -6.29
CA SER A 166 31.87 11.07 -7.17
C SER A 166 31.68 9.56 -6.97
N GLU A 167 31.43 9.11 -5.73
CA GLU A 167 31.07 7.71 -5.47
C GLU A 167 29.65 7.41 -5.92
N PHE A 168 28.74 8.38 -5.83
CA PHE A 168 27.35 8.24 -6.26
C PHE A 168 27.20 8.01 -7.77
N LYS A 169 27.92 8.77 -8.61
CA LYS A 169 27.95 8.55 -10.07
C LYS A 169 28.56 7.20 -10.45
N ASN A 170 29.64 6.78 -9.79
CA ASN A 170 30.24 5.47 -10.01
C ASN A 170 29.29 4.33 -9.56
N LYS A 171 28.63 4.48 -8.40
CA LYS A 171 27.65 3.51 -7.86
C LYS A 171 26.43 3.31 -8.76
N LEU A 172 25.98 4.34 -9.49
CA LEU A 172 24.87 4.25 -10.44
C LEU A 172 25.29 3.69 -11.81
N GLN A 173 26.54 3.92 -12.23
CA GLN A 173 27.07 3.35 -13.48
C GLN A 173 27.38 1.86 -13.37
N ASP A 174 27.83 1.38 -12.22
CA ASP A 174 28.11 -0.05 -11.97
C ASP A 174 26.82 -0.91 -11.81
N SER A 175 25.64 -0.28 -11.81
CA SER A 175 24.33 -0.94 -11.64
C SER A 175 23.52 -1.07 -12.94
N LYS A 176 24.09 -0.67 -14.09
CA LYS A 176 23.55 -0.93 -15.42
C LYS A 176 24.25 -2.12 -16.06
#